data_AF-A0A362XAR5-F1
#
_entry.id   AF-A0A362XAR5-F1
#
_cell.length_a   1.000
_cell.length_b   1.000
_cell.length_c   1.000
_cell.angle_alpha   90.00
_cell.angle_beta   90.00
_cell.angle_gamma   90.00
#
_symmetry.space_group_name_H-M   'P 1'
#
loop_
_entity.id
_entity.type
_entity.pdbx_description
1 polymer ?
#
loop_
_entity_poly.entity_id
_entity_poly.type
_entity_poly.pdbx_seq_one_letter_code
_entity_poly.pdbx_strand_id
1 'polypeptide(L)'
;MKIAVQIITFTLLIFSSMTKAQNSGEQYLDRVYKRVSEAPAVQISFSYRLQNKEAGVNQTTEGELYLSGIQYHLTLFGTTQLFDGEKTYTIVPEN
;
A
#
# COMPACT_ATOMS: atom_id res chain seq x y z
N MET A 1 27.08 41.70 -27.37
CA MET A 1 27.12 41.08 -26.02
C MET A 1 25.80 41.17 -25.26
N LYS A 2 25.15 42.33 -25.14
CA LYS A 2 23.89 42.49 -24.37
C LYS A 2 22.74 41.56 -24.82
N ILE A 3 22.53 41.41 -26.12
CA ILE A 3 21.49 40.53 -26.69
C ILE A 3 21.77 39.04 -26.40
N ALA A 4 23.04 38.61 -26.51
CA ALA A 4 23.44 37.24 -26.19
C ALA A 4 23.22 36.92 -24.70
N VAL A 5 23.52 37.86 -23.80
CA VAL A 5 23.25 37.72 -22.36
C VAL A 5 21.75 37.62 -22.09
N GLN A 6 20.93 38.45 -22.76
CA GLN A 6 19.47 38.39 -22.61
C GLN A 6 18.87 37.06 -23.09
N ILE A 7 19.37 36.49 -24.19
CA ILE A 7 18.92 35.18 -24.71
C ILE A 7 19.30 34.05 -23.73
N ILE A 8 20.50 34.10 -23.15
CA ILE A 8 20.94 33.10 -22.16
C ILE A 8 20.07 33.17 -20.90
N THR A 9 19.78 34.37 -20.39
CA THR A 9 18.93 34.56 -19.21
C THR A 9 17.48 34.09 -19.46
N PHE A 10 16.94 34.35 -20.65
CA PHE A 10 15.59 33.90 -21.01
C PHE A 10 15.52 32.36 -21.13
N THR A 11 16.54 31.73 -21.70
CA THR A 11 16.64 30.27 -21.80
C THR A 11 16.73 29.63 -20.41
N LEU A 12 17.47 30.22 -19.47
CA LEU A 12 17.61 29.72 -18.10
C LEU A 12 16.28 29.75 -17.32
N LEU A 13 15.44 30.76 -17.58
CA LEU A 13 14.11 30.92 -16.99
C LEU A 13 13.08 29.89 -17.47
N ILE A 14 13.25 29.36 -18.69
CA ILE A 14 12.38 28.32 -19.24
C ILE A 14 12.78 26.93 -18.70
N PHE A 15 14.06 26.73 -18.36
CA PHE A 15 14.53 25.47 -17.77
C PHE A 15 14.13 25.28 -16.31
N SER A 16 13.88 26.34 -15.55
CA SER A 16 13.53 26.26 -14.12
C SER A 16 12.10 25.76 -13.86
N SER A 17 11.22 25.76 -14.87
CA SER A 17 9.83 25.29 -14.76
C SER A 17 9.64 23.80 -15.08
N MET A 18 10.70 23.07 -15.43
CA MET A 18 10.64 21.63 -15.76
C MET A 18 10.85 20.68 -14.56
N THR A 19 10.98 21.19 -13.33
CA THR A 19 11.21 20.38 -12.12
C THR A 19 9.90 20.01 -11.40
N LYS A 20 9.03 19.28 -12.08
CA LYS A 20 7.96 18.50 -11.41
C LYS A 20 8.27 17.02 -11.58
N ALA A 21 9.21 16.53 -10.78
CA ALA A 21 9.43 15.10 -10.65
C ALA A 21 8.15 14.47 -10.08
N GLN A 22 7.64 13.49 -10.82
CA GLN A 22 6.28 12.98 -10.68
C GLN A 22 6.21 12.01 -9.50
N ASN A 23 5.66 12.46 -8.36
CA ASN A 23 5.44 11.62 -7.18
C ASN A 23 4.14 10.82 -7.30
N SER A 24 3.99 10.10 -8.41
CA SER A 24 2.73 9.40 -8.75
C SER A 24 2.39 8.26 -7.80
N GLY A 25 3.40 7.61 -7.20
CA GLY A 25 3.20 6.51 -6.25
C GLY A 25 2.53 6.93 -4.95
N GLU A 26 2.99 8.02 -4.34
CA GLU A 26 2.43 8.56 -3.09
C GLU A 26 0.94 8.87 -3.22
N GLN A 27 0.52 9.43 -4.37
CA GLN A 27 -0.89 9.74 -4.62
C GLN A 27 -1.80 8.51 -4.60
N TYR A 28 -1.30 7.33 -4.99
CA TYR A 28 -2.06 6.08 -4.91
C TYR A 28 -2.15 5.57 -3.46
N LEU A 29 -1.06 5.67 -2.70
CA LEU A 29 -1.03 5.31 -1.28
C LEU A 29 -1.98 6.21 -0.46
N ASP A 30 -1.94 7.51 -0.69
CA ASP A 30 -2.82 8.50 -0.04
C ASP A 30 -4.30 8.20 -0.32
N ARG A 31 -4.61 7.82 -1.57
CA ARG A 31 -5.99 7.47 -1.95
C ARG A 31 -6.48 6.23 -1.20
N VAL A 32 -5.64 5.19 -1.10
CA VAL A 32 -5.97 3.96 -0.38
C VAL A 32 -6.10 4.25 1.12
N TYR A 33 -5.14 4.97 1.70
CA TYR A 33 -5.16 5.35 3.11
C TYR A 33 -6.42 6.14 3.46
N LYS A 34 -6.76 7.17 2.68
CA LYS A 34 -7.97 7.97 2.91
C LYS A 34 -9.22 7.11 2.85
N ARG A 35 -9.32 6.21 1.86
CA ARG A 35 -10.50 5.35 1.69
C ARG A 35 -10.72 4.38 2.86
N VAL A 36 -9.63 3.85 3.42
CA VAL A 36 -9.66 2.90 4.55
C VAL A 36 -9.88 3.62 5.88
N SER A 37 -9.21 4.76 6.10
CA SER A 37 -9.29 5.53 7.36
C SER A 37 -10.62 6.24 7.58
N GLU A 38 -11.30 6.67 6.52
CA GLU A 38 -12.64 7.29 6.61
C GLU A 38 -13.76 6.26 6.80
N ALA A 39 -13.48 4.97 6.54
CA ALA A 39 -14.47 3.91 6.69
C ALA A 39 -14.55 3.47 8.17
N PRO A 40 -15.76 3.37 8.77
CA PRO A 40 -15.91 2.92 10.15
C PRO A 40 -15.47 1.46 10.34
N ALA A 41 -15.67 0.65 9.29
CA ALA A 41 -15.16 -0.71 9.19
C ALA A 41 -14.90 -1.08 7.72
N VAL A 42 -13.92 -1.94 7.48
CA VAL A 42 -13.59 -2.48 6.15
C VAL A 42 -13.50 -3.98 6.26
N GLN A 43 -14.13 -4.69 5.32
CA GLN A 43 -13.95 -6.13 5.12
C GLN A 43 -13.25 -6.37 3.78
N ILE A 44 -12.22 -7.21 3.79
CA ILE A 44 -11.45 -7.61 2.62
C ILE A 44 -11.39 -9.13 2.60
N SER A 45 -12.02 -9.75 1.60
CA SER A 45 -11.83 -11.18 1.30
C SER A 45 -10.82 -11.30 0.17
N PHE A 46 -9.82 -12.17 0.33
CA PHE A 46 -8.71 -12.30 -0.60
C PHE A 46 -8.24 -13.75 -0.73
N SER A 47 -7.57 -14.03 -1.85
CA SER A 47 -7.00 -15.35 -2.15
C SER A 47 -5.47 -15.23 -2.19
N TYR A 48 -4.77 -15.91 -1.28
CA TYR A 48 -3.31 -16.00 -1.26
C TYR A 48 -2.85 -17.19 -2.10
N ARG A 49 -1.97 -16.96 -3.07
CA ARG A 49 -1.43 -18.01 -3.95
C ARG A 49 0.07 -18.19 -3.76
N LEU A 50 0.48 -19.35 -3.26
CA LEU A 50 1.87 -19.77 -3.19
C LEU A 50 2.20 -20.64 -4.39
N GLN A 51 3.03 -20.12 -5.30
CA GLN A 51 3.54 -20.87 -6.45
C GLN A 51 5.07 -20.94 -6.40
N ASN A 52 5.60 -22.14 -6.17
CA ASN A 52 7.02 -22.46 -6.25
C ASN A 52 7.21 -23.65 -7.20
N LYS A 53 7.80 -23.39 -8.37
CA LYS A 53 8.01 -24.42 -9.40
C LYS A 53 9.07 -25.46 -9.01
N GLU A 54 10.13 -25.03 -8.33
CA GLU A 54 11.24 -25.90 -7.92
C GLU A 54 10.80 -26.90 -6.84
N ALA A 55 9.99 -26.43 -5.89
CA ALA A 55 9.41 -27.25 -4.84
C ALA A 55 8.11 -27.97 -5.27
N GLY A 56 7.64 -27.77 -6.50
CA GLY A 56 6.37 -28.34 -6.99
C GLY A 56 5.13 -27.85 -6.24
N VAL A 57 5.19 -26.69 -5.59
CA VAL A 57 4.10 -26.12 -4.78
C VAL A 57 3.25 -25.17 -5.63
N ASN A 58 1.94 -25.39 -5.65
CA ASN A 58 0.96 -24.45 -6.18
C ASN A 58 -0.30 -24.55 -5.32
N GLN A 59 -0.35 -23.73 -4.27
CA GLN A 59 -1.42 -23.74 -3.29
C GLN A 59 -2.12 -22.40 -3.26
N THR A 60 -3.43 -22.45 -3.03
CA THR A 60 -4.27 -21.28 -2.83
C THR A 60 -4.92 -21.39 -1.46
N THR A 61 -4.89 -20.30 -0.69
CA THR A 61 -5.53 -20.20 0.62
C THR A 61 -6.36 -18.93 0.67
N GLU A 62 -7.65 -19.09 0.93
CA GLU A 62 -8.54 -17.94 1.15
C GLU A 62 -8.28 -17.31 2.52
N GLY A 63 -8.40 -15.99 2.58
CA GLY A 63 -8.26 -15.23 3.79
C GLY A 63 -9.27 -14.09 3.85
N GLU A 64 -9.54 -13.65 5.08
CA GLU A 64 -10.44 -12.55 5.37
C GLU A 64 -9.79 -11.59 6.37
N LEU A 65 -9.94 -10.29 6.12
CA LEU A 65 -9.45 -9.21 6.97
C LEU A 65 -10.59 -8.24 7.27
N TYR A 66 -10.85 -8.04 8.55
CA TYR A 66 -11.72 -6.99 9.06
C TYR A 66 -10.86 -5.91 9.71
N LEU A 67 -11.09 -4.65 9.36
CA LEU A 67 -10.42 -3.48 9.93
C LEU A 67 -11.46 -2.56 10.58
N SER A 68 -11.13 -2.01 11.75
CA SER A 68 -11.88 -0.89 12.35
C SER A 68 -10.90 0.04 13.06
N GLY A 69 -10.72 1.25 12.51
CA GLY A 69 -9.67 2.17 12.96
C GLY A 69 -8.28 1.50 12.85
N ILE A 70 -7.61 1.33 13.99
CA ILE A 70 -6.30 0.65 14.07
C ILE A 70 -6.40 -0.85 14.35
N GLN A 71 -7.59 -1.35 14.72
CA GLN A 71 -7.81 -2.74 15.10
C GLN A 71 -7.98 -3.61 13.86
N TYR A 72 -7.57 -4.88 13.95
CA TYR A 72 -7.80 -5.84 12.87
C TYR A 72 -8.13 -7.24 13.37
N HIS A 73 -8.87 -7.97 12.53
CA HIS A 73 -9.14 -9.40 12.66
C HIS A 73 -8.85 -10.07 11.33
N LEU A 74 -7.78 -10.87 11.28
CA LEU A 74 -7.26 -11.56 10.11
C LEU A 74 -7.45 -13.07 10.28
N THR A 75 -8.10 -13.72 9.33
CA THR A 75 -8.13 -15.17 9.21
C THR A 75 -7.35 -15.60 7.98
N LEU A 76 -6.31 -16.40 8.17
CA LEU A 76 -5.46 -16.92 7.10
C LEU A 76 -4.71 -18.17 7.58
N PHE A 77 -4.47 -19.13 6.67
CA PHE A 77 -3.74 -20.37 6.96
C PHE A 77 -4.32 -21.18 8.14
N GLY A 78 -5.64 -21.17 8.32
CA GLY A 78 -6.30 -21.86 9.44
C GLY A 78 -6.04 -21.22 10.81
N THR A 79 -5.45 -20.02 10.84
CA THR A 79 -5.20 -19.25 12.05
C THR A 79 -6.00 -17.96 12.04
N THR A 80 -6.29 -17.46 13.23
CA THR A 80 -6.92 -16.15 13.42
C THR A 80 -5.97 -15.25 14.19
N GLN A 81 -5.61 -14.10 13.61
CA GLN A 81 -4.85 -13.06 14.27
C GLN A 81 -5.75 -11.86 14.58
N LEU A 82 -5.73 -11.40 15.83
CA LEU A 82 -6.51 -10.28 16.31
C LEU A 82 -5.57 -9.22 16.89
N PHE A 83 -5.76 -7.97 16.53
CA PHE A 83 -5.08 -6.83 17.16
C PHE A 83 -6.11 -5.89 17.78
N ASP A 84 -6.01 -5.69 19.09
CA ASP A 84 -6.96 -4.90 19.87
C ASP A 84 -6.59 -3.40 19.95
N GLY A 85 -5.46 -3.00 19.35
CA GLY A 85 -4.90 -1.66 19.44
C GLY A 85 -3.65 -1.57 20.32
N GLU A 86 -3.37 -2.59 21.13
CA GLU A 86 -2.20 -2.68 22.00
C GLU A 86 -1.43 -3.99 21.78
N LYS A 87 -2.14 -5.11 21.68
CA LYS A 87 -1.58 -6.46 21.61
C LYS A 87 -2.13 -7.23 20.43
N THR A 88 -1.27 -8.10 19.90
CA THR A 88 -1.63 -9.06 18.87
C THR A 88 -1.81 -10.43 19.50
N TYR A 89 -2.96 -11.05 19.26
CA TYR A 89 -3.28 -12.42 19.67
C TYR A 89 -3.32 -13.30 18.43
N THR A 90 -2.75 -14.50 18.54
CA THR A 90 -2.85 -15.52 17.48
C THR A 90 -3.57 -16.72 18.07
N ILE A 91 -4.68 -17.08 17.45
CA ILE A 91 -5.50 -18.24 17.78
C ILE A 91 -5.20 -19.32 16.75
N VAL A 92 -4.73 -20.47 17.23
CA VAL A 92 -4.49 -21.67 16.44
C VAL A 92 -5.49 -22.72 16.92
N PRO A 93 -6.55 -23.04 16.15
CA PRO A 93 -7.65 -23.88 16.62
C PRO A 93 -7.26 -25.30 17.06
N GLU A 94 -6.12 -25.80 16.59
CA GLU A 94 -5.65 -27.17 16.85
C GLU A 94 -4.80 -27.32 18.14
N ASN A 95 -4.64 -26.24 18.92
CA ASN A 95 -3.92 -26.25 20.20
C ASN A 95 -4.85 -26.20 21.41
#